data_AF-A0A2E8TMY0-F1
#
_entry.id   AF-A0A2E8TMY0-F1
#
_cell.length_a   1.000
_cell.length_b   1.000
_cell.length_c   1.000
_cell.angle_alpha   90.00
_cell.angle_beta   90.00
_cell.angle_gamma   90.00
#
_symmetry.space_group_name_H-M   'P 1'
#
loop_
_entity.id
_entity.type
_entity.pdbx_description
1 polymer ?
#
loop_
_entity_poly.entity_id
_entity_poly.type
_entity_poly.pdbx_seq_one_letter_code
_entity_poly.pdbx_strand_id
1 'polypeptide(L)'
;MFNLSKFFKLILILLSVGGFSACTVSEVIDAERTNLDIASLNIQEDLLLDVGILMFDAGVSEKNDPDKTGIFPDIRNAESRFFPYHLKTTLEKSLYWGSVRVIPSTEAITDVVIFGKILRSDGEYADMQIGAKDSTGKSWFTKDYSIQTGLRSYSESRDRSQDPYQKIFNDFANDLRIYASSLHGSQNRRIQETSELLFFADMIPSVYEDYFSKDNDQITILRLPAENDPMVQRLKGIRERDRLVIDSINEHYANYYYGIALPYEGWRRRARENQIDIRDTKRAASIRALIGVAVTAGSINMNTSDTSRSRRNMKAATRSVGIDRGIRTIIDAWQLRESTRSYRNQIGELSESFIAEAAPMVIEVEGQSRRLIGTAESQYEGWRKILKEINQLENQMPSESMVGVPQRSSNEVLN
;
A
#
# COMPACT_ATOMS: atom_id res chain seq x y z
N MET A 1 -26.89 77.15 8.33
CA MET A 1 -27.59 76.01 8.98
C MET A 1 -27.07 74.71 8.40
N PHE A 2 -26.05 74.11 9.04
CA PHE A 2 -25.56 72.78 8.66
C PHE A 2 -26.53 71.73 9.18
N ASN A 3 -27.02 70.87 8.28
CA ASN A 3 -28.10 69.93 8.57
C ASN A 3 -27.54 68.71 9.34
N LEU A 4 -27.44 68.86 10.67
CA LEU A 4 -26.82 67.93 11.63
C LEU A 4 -27.35 66.48 11.51
N SER A 5 -28.60 66.32 11.06
CA SER A 5 -29.23 65.01 10.84
C SER A 5 -28.63 64.22 9.67
N LYS A 6 -28.08 64.90 8.65
CA LYS A 6 -27.40 64.25 7.52
C LYS A 6 -26.01 63.75 7.93
N PHE A 7 -25.32 64.46 8.82
CA PHE A 7 -24.01 64.07 9.32
C PHE A 7 -24.09 62.84 10.24
N PHE A 8 -25.12 62.79 11.09
CA PHE A 8 -25.38 61.65 11.97
C PHE A 8 -25.75 60.37 11.19
N LYS A 9 -26.53 60.50 10.11
CA LYS A 9 -26.83 59.38 9.21
C LYS A 9 -25.60 58.88 8.44
N LEU A 10 -24.67 59.77 8.08
CA LEU A 10 -23.42 59.40 7.43
C LEU A 10 -22.49 58.61 8.37
N ILE A 11 -22.41 59.01 9.64
CA ILE A 11 -21.63 58.33 10.68
C ILE A 11 -22.23 56.97 11.03
N LEU A 12 -23.57 56.86 11.10
CA LEU A 12 -24.25 55.59 11.36
C LEU A 12 -24.05 54.58 10.23
N ILE A 13 -24.00 55.05 8.97
CA ILE A 13 -23.70 54.21 7.80
C ILE A 13 -22.22 53.80 7.79
N LEU A 14 -21.29 54.69 8.12
CA LEU A 14 -19.86 54.33 8.24
C LEU A 14 -19.58 53.33 9.36
N LEU A 15 -20.28 53.42 10.50
CA LEU A 15 -20.12 52.45 11.60
C LEU A 15 -20.66 51.05 11.25
N SER A 16 -21.66 50.97 10.37
CA SER A 16 -22.26 49.69 9.96
C SER A 16 -21.38 48.87 8.98
N VAL A 17 -20.38 49.49 8.36
CA VAL A 17 -19.48 48.85 7.38
C VAL A 17 -18.23 48.21 8.04
N GLY A 18 -17.94 48.51 9.31
CA GLY A 18 -16.73 48.04 10.00
C GLY A 18 -16.82 46.66 10.69
N GLY A 19 -17.97 45.98 10.66
CA GLY A 19 -18.23 44.82 11.52
C GLY A 19 -17.84 43.43 10.98
N PHE A 20 -17.43 43.30 9.72
CA PHE A 20 -17.05 42.00 9.14
C PHE A 20 -15.53 41.84 9.05
N SER A 21 -14.84 41.96 10.18
CA SER A 21 -13.52 41.34 10.30
C SER A 21 -13.73 39.84 10.34
N ALA A 22 -13.46 39.19 9.20
CA ALA A 22 -13.45 37.75 9.06
C ALA A 22 -12.46 37.15 10.08
N CYS A 23 -12.99 36.60 11.19
CA CYS A 23 -12.24 35.67 12.02
C CYS A 23 -12.05 34.38 11.21
N THR A 24 -10.98 34.30 10.43
CA THR A 24 -10.52 33.05 9.85
C THR A 24 -9.89 32.22 10.97
N VAL A 25 -10.70 31.48 11.72
CA VAL A 25 -10.17 30.47 12.65
C VAL A 25 -9.60 29.33 11.78
N SER A 26 -8.30 29.35 11.57
CA SER A 26 -7.57 28.20 11.03
C SER A 26 -7.47 27.16 12.14
N GLU A 27 -8.37 26.17 12.13
CA GLU A 27 -8.31 25.03 13.04
C GLU A 27 -7.03 24.22 12.75
N VAL A 28 -6.14 24.13 13.73
CA VAL A 28 -4.90 23.34 13.61
C VAL A 28 -5.27 21.88 13.84
N ILE A 29 -5.38 21.12 12.75
CA ILE A 29 -5.65 19.68 12.82
C ILE A 29 -4.36 18.96 13.22
N ASP A 30 -4.37 18.32 14.39
CA ASP A 30 -3.37 17.33 14.79
C ASP A 30 -3.77 15.95 14.25
N ALA A 31 -2.81 15.24 13.63
CA ALA A 31 -3.06 13.90 13.11
C ALA A 31 -3.32 12.92 14.26
N GLU A 32 -4.35 12.10 14.12
CA GLU A 32 -4.57 10.96 15.01
C GLU A 32 -3.39 9.97 14.88
N ARG A 33 -3.04 9.32 16.00
CA ARG A 33 -1.92 8.37 16.08
C ARG A 33 -2.36 7.13 16.81
N THR A 34 -1.87 5.99 16.34
CA THR A 34 -2.02 4.69 17.00
C THR A 34 -0.63 4.17 17.36
N ASN A 35 -0.44 3.73 18.60
CA ASN A 35 0.79 3.06 19.00
C ASN A 35 0.77 1.60 18.50
N LEU A 36 1.91 1.13 18.03
CA LEU A 36 2.07 -0.27 17.66
C LEU A 36 2.08 -1.13 18.94
N ASP A 37 1.27 -2.19 18.95
CA ASP A 37 1.37 -3.22 19.98
C ASP A 37 2.60 -4.09 19.70
N ILE A 38 3.46 -4.25 20.71
CA ILE A 38 4.73 -4.98 20.62
C ILE A 38 4.73 -6.10 21.64
N ALA A 39 5.08 -7.31 21.22
CA ALA A 39 5.13 -8.47 22.09
C ALA A 39 6.04 -8.23 23.31
N SER A 40 5.50 -8.44 24.51
CA SER A 40 6.23 -8.28 25.79
C SER A 40 6.94 -9.56 26.25
N LEU A 41 6.62 -10.70 25.64
CA LEU A 41 7.13 -12.03 25.98
C LEU A 41 7.66 -12.70 24.72
N ASN A 42 8.72 -13.49 24.88
CA ASN A 42 9.26 -14.29 23.79
C ASN A 42 8.27 -15.43 23.48
N ILE A 43 7.62 -15.36 22.32
CA ILE A 43 6.69 -16.39 21.84
C ILE A 43 7.52 -17.54 21.29
N GLN A 44 7.11 -18.79 21.54
CA GLN A 44 7.81 -19.94 20.96
C GLN A 44 7.72 -19.87 19.43
N GLU A 45 8.87 -20.02 18.77
CA GLU A 45 9.00 -19.80 17.32
C GLU A 45 8.14 -20.77 16.50
N ASP A 46 7.92 -21.99 16.98
CA ASP A 46 7.06 -23.00 16.36
C ASP A 46 5.57 -22.64 16.38
N LEU A 47 5.15 -21.64 17.16
CA LEU A 47 3.77 -21.14 17.21
C LEU A 47 3.54 -19.90 16.33
N LEU A 48 4.60 -19.35 15.75
CA LEU A 48 4.55 -18.15 14.92
C LEU A 48 4.11 -18.50 13.50
N LEU A 49 3.27 -17.63 12.93
CA LEU A 49 2.82 -17.75 11.54
C LEU A 49 3.70 -16.88 10.65
N ASP A 50 4.11 -17.43 9.51
CA ASP A 50 4.81 -16.72 8.45
C ASP A 50 3.83 -15.87 7.62
N VAL A 51 4.18 -14.61 7.37
CA VAL A 51 3.31 -13.64 6.71
C VAL A 51 3.88 -13.24 5.36
N GLY A 52 3.12 -13.45 4.29
CA GLY A 52 3.37 -12.91 2.96
C GLY A 52 2.51 -11.69 2.68
N ILE A 53 3.11 -10.59 2.24
CA ILE A 53 2.40 -9.36 1.85
C ILE A 53 2.48 -9.20 0.34
N LEU A 54 1.34 -9.21 -0.34
CA LEU A 54 1.26 -8.93 -1.77
C LEU A 54 1.43 -7.44 -2.03
N MET A 55 1.85 -7.10 -3.25
CA MET A 55 1.71 -5.74 -3.75
C MET A 55 0.24 -5.30 -3.69
N PHE A 56 0.02 -4.04 -3.34
CA PHE A 56 -1.34 -3.52 -3.26
C PHE A 56 -1.87 -3.16 -4.65
N ASP A 57 -3.17 -3.29 -4.87
CA ASP A 57 -3.81 -2.71 -6.05
C ASP A 57 -3.68 -1.19 -5.99
N ALA A 58 -3.08 -0.62 -7.04
CA ALA A 58 -2.91 0.81 -7.25
C ALA A 58 -4.26 1.57 -7.20
N GLY A 59 -5.37 0.92 -7.56
CA GLY A 59 -6.69 1.54 -7.59
C GLY A 59 -6.83 2.62 -8.65
N VAL A 60 -5.99 2.57 -9.70
CA VAL A 60 -6.04 3.49 -10.84
C VAL A 60 -6.96 2.89 -11.91
N SER A 61 -8.00 3.62 -12.29
CA SER A 61 -8.87 3.21 -13.42
C SER A 61 -8.11 3.31 -14.74
N GLU A 62 -8.35 2.39 -15.68
CA GLU A 62 -7.82 2.48 -17.05
C GLU A 62 -8.19 3.79 -17.77
N LYS A 63 -9.32 4.40 -17.39
CA LYS A 63 -9.80 5.67 -17.95
C LYS A 63 -9.31 6.90 -17.16
N ASN A 64 -8.35 6.71 -16.25
CA ASN A 64 -7.82 7.79 -15.42
C ASN A 64 -7.17 8.86 -16.29
N ASP A 65 -7.57 10.10 -16.06
CA ASP A 65 -6.96 11.29 -16.62
C ASP A 65 -6.30 12.06 -15.46
N PRO A 66 -4.95 12.01 -15.31
CA PRO A 66 -4.25 12.62 -14.19
C PRO A 66 -4.54 14.12 -14.05
N ASP A 67 -4.81 14.81 -15.17
CA ASP A 67 -5.12 16.25 -15.16
C ASP A 67 -6.50 16.55 -14.56
N LYS A 68 -7.41 15.58 -14.57
CA LYS A 68 -8.76 15.71 -13.98
C LYS A 68 -8.87 15.13 -12.58
N THR A 69 -8.21 14.00 -12.33
CA THR A 69 -8.34 13.25 -11.08
C THR A 69 -7.29 13.65 -10.04
N GLY A 70 -6.16 14.22 -10.47
CA GLY A 70 -4.99 14.41 -9.61
C GLY A 70 -4.28 13.11 -9.23
N ILE A 71 -4.69 11.98 -9.79
CA ILE A 71 -4.10 10.66 -9.54
C ILE A 71 -3.06 10.40 -10.63
N PHE A 72 -1.78 10.42 -10.25
CA PHE A 72 -0.68 10.11 -11.15
C PHE A 72 -0.37 8.61 -11.10
N PRO A 73 -0.49 7.87 -12.22
CA PRO A 73 -0.24 6.42 -12.25
C PRO A 73 1.15 6.04 -11.74
N ASP A 74 2.19 6.81 -12.10
CA ASP A 74 3.57 6.53 -11.68
C ASP A 74 3.73 6.60 -10.16
N ILE A 75 3.10 7.59 -9.52
CA ILE A 75 3.10 7.70 -8.06
C ILE A 75 2.31 6.56 -7.43
N ARG A 76 1.15 6.24 -7.98
CA ARG A 76 0.31 5.21 -7.40
C ARG A 76 0.91 3.80 -7.57
N ASN A 77 1.62 3.56 -8.66
CA ASN A 77 2.44 2.37 -8.86
C ASN A 77 3.60 2.34 -7.85
N ALA A 78 4.23 3.46 -7.55
CA ALA A 78 5.25 3.51 -6.50
C ALA A 78 4.67 3.19 -5.11
N GLU A 79 3.53 3.79 -4.78
CA GLU A 79 2.78 3.53 -3.55
C GLU A 79 2.39 2.05 -3.40
N SER A 80 2.01 1.38 -4.49
CA SER A 80 1.64 -0.03 -4.52
C SER A 80 2.75 -0.98 -4.05
N ARG A 81 4.01 -0.55 -4.14
CA ARG A 81 5.21 -1.28 -3.70
C ARG A 81 5.75 -0.77 -2.37
N PHE A 82 5.67 0.55 -2.14
CA PHE A 82 6.11 1.19 -0.91
C PHE A 82 5.31 0.74 0.31
N PHE A 83 3.97 0.74 0.21
CA PHE A 83 3.10 0.43 1.36
C PHE A 83 3.21 -1.01 1.85
N PRO A 84 3.25 -2.05 1.00
CA PRO A 84 3.52 -3.42 1.44
C PRO A 84 4.84 -3.55 2.21
N TYR A 85 5.92 -2.94 1.73
CA TYR A 85 7.21 -3.01 2.42
C TYR A 85 7.18 -2.23 3.75
N HIS A 86 6.54 -1.06 3.77
CA HIS A 86 6.35 -0.32 5.01
C HIS A 86 5.53 -1.14 6.04
N LEU A 87 4.48 -1.83 5.59
CA LEU A 87 3.69 -2.75 6.41
C LEU A 87 4.54 -3.92 6.92
N LYS A 88 5.38 -4.53 6.07
CA LYS A 88 6.37 -5.56 6.47
C LYS A 88 7.19 -5.07 7.66
N THR A 89 7.82 -3.89 7.55
CA THR A 89 8.65 -3.36 8.65
C THR A 89 7.85 -3.11 9.93
N THR A 90 6.56 -2.79 9.81
CA THR A 90 5.66 -2.56 10.96
C THR A 90 5.32 -3.88 11.65
N LEU A 91 5.01 -4.93 10.88
CA LEU A 91 4.73 -6.27 11.42
C LEU A 91 5.99 -6.88 12.06
N GLU A 92 7.17 -6.72 11.45
CA GLU A 92 8.45 -7.18 12.04
C GLU A 92 8.70 -6.52 13.39
N LYS A 93 8.47 -5.20 13.51
CA LYS A 93 8.61 -4.47 14.78
C LYS A 93 7.62 -4.91 15.87
N SER A 94 6.49 -5.52 15.50
CA SER A 94 5.49 -6.00 16.47
C SER A 94 5.93 -7.27 17.20
N LEU A 95 6.87 -8.04 16.62
CA LEU A 95 7.42 -9.28 17.18
C LEU A 95 6.38 -10.39 17.42
N TYR A 96 5.23 -10.35 16.73
CA TYR A 96 4.16 -11.34 16.85
C TYR A 96 4.14 -12.41 15.76
N TRP A 97 5.02 -12.28 14.77
CA TRP A 97 5.02 -13.09 13.54
C TRP A 97 6.34 -13.80 13.38
N GLY A 98 6.35 -14.87 12.59
CA GLY A 98 7.58 -15.54 12.20
C GLY A 98 8.30 -14.66 11.19
N SER A 99 8.53 -15.22 10.01
CA SER A 99 9.05 -14.41 8.91
C SER A 99 7.96 -13.55 8.27
N VAL A 100 8.28 -12.29 7.98
CA VAL A 100 7.38 -11.37 7.25
C VAL A 100 8.08 -10.97 5.96
N ARG A 101 7.45 -11.22 4.81
CA ARG A 101 8.05 -10.98 3.49
C ARG A 101 7.06 -10.30 2.56
N VAL A 102 7.53 -9.39 1.72
CA VAL A 102 6.79 -8.99 0.52
C VAL A 102 6.94 -10.12 -0.49
N ILE A 103 5.82 -10.65 -0.96
CA ILE A 103 5.80 -11.77 -1.91
C ILE A 103 5.37 -11.30 -3.30
N PRO A 104 6.00 -11.82 -4.37
CA PRO A 104 5.70 -11.41 -5.74
C PRO A 104 4.31 -11.86 -6.19
N SER A 105 3.87 -13.04 -5.74
CA SER A 105 2.58 -13.64 -6.09
C SER A 105 2.15 -14.65 -5.02
N THR A 106 0.93 -15.17 -5.14
CA THR A 106 0.41 -16.21 -4.26
C THR A 106 1.04 -17.59 -4.50
N GLU A 107 1.91 -17.74 -5.49
CA GLU A 107 2.72 -18.96 -5.67
C GLU A 107 3.77 -19.11 -4.55
N ALA A 108 4.15 -17.99 -3.92
CA ALA A 108 4.90 -17.98 -2.68
C ALA A 108 3.96 -18.35 -1.52
N ILE A 109 3.89 -19.65 -1.23
CA ILE A 109 3.00 -20.22 -0.21
C ILE A 109 3.49 -19.80 1.18
N THR A 110 2.63 -19.09 1.91
CA THR A 110 2.85 -18.59 3.27
C THR A 110 1.66 -18.96 4.16
N ASP A 111 1.81 -18.83 5.48
CA ASP A 111 0.75 -19.18 6.42
C ASP A 111 -0.40 -18.17 6.35
N VAL A 112 -0.06 -16.88 6.27
CA VAL A 112 -1.01 -15.78 6.17
C VAL A 112 -0.61 -14.88 5.01
N VAL A 113 -1.56 -14.62 4.10
CA VAL A 113 -1.38 -13.71 2.99
C VAL A 113 -2.16 -12.42 3.26
N ILE A 114 -1.45 -11.30 3.19
CA ILE A 114 -1.99 -9.95 3.26
C ILE A 114 -2.11 -9.39 1.84
N PHE A 115 -3.25 -8.77 1.56
CA PHE A 115 -3.53 -8.09 0.31
C PHE A 115 -4.16 -6.73 0.60
N GLY A 116 -4.09 -5.81 -0.36
CA GLY A 116 -4.68 -4.50 -0.17
C GLY A 116 -4.92 -3.74 -1.45
N LYS A 117 -5.64 -2.63 -1.32
CA LYS A 117 -5.97 -1.69 -2.39
C LYS A 117 -5.90 -0.27 -1.89
N ILE A 118 -5.24 0.59 -2.65
CA ILE A 118 -5.15 2.01 -2.35
C ILE A 118 -6.43 2.69 -2.86
N LEU A 119 -7.26 3.16 -1.94
CA LEU A 119 -8.49 3.89 -2.26
C LEU A 119 -8.19 5.38 -2.46
N ARG A 120 -7.34 5.95 -1.61
CA ARG A 120 -6.92 7.35 -1.66
C ARG A 120 -5.51 7.54 -1.11
N SER A 121 -4.74 8.42 -1.75
CA SER A 121 -3.48 8.95 -1.24
C SER A 121 -3.24 10.28 -1.94
N ASP A 122 -3.39 11.38 -1.21
CA ASP A 122 -3.22 12.74 -1.73
C ASP A 122 -2.32 13.63 -0.85
N GLY A 123 -1.62 13.02 0.11
CA GLY A 123 -0.76 13.72 1.07
C GLY A 123 -1.53 14.31 2.26
N GLU A 124 -2.80 14.70 2.08
CA GLU A 124 -3.67 15.12 3.19
C GLU A 124 -4.43 13.92 3.77
N TYR A 125 -4.97 13.06 2.93
CA TYR A 125 -5.71 11.86 3.29
C TYR A 125 -5.08 10.63 2.63
N ALA A 126 -5.04 9.54 3.39
CA ALA A 126 -4.77 8.22 2.87
C ALA A 126 -5.86 7.26 3.34
N ASP A 127 -6.41 6.49 2.40
CA ASP A 127 -7.43 5.48 2.63
C ASP A 127 -6.99 4.19 1.91
N MET A 128 -6.91 3.09 2.64
CA MET A 128 -6.49 1.79 2.11
C MET A 128 -7.43 0.70 2.59
N GLN A 129 -7.88 -0.14 1.69
CA GLN A 129 -8.54 -1.40 2.05
C GLN A 129 -7.46 -2.46 2.20
N ILE A 130 -7.34 -3.07 3.37
CA ILE A 130 -6.33 -4.11 3.64
C ILE A 130 -7.04 -5.33 4.24
N GLY A 131 -6.67 -6.51 3.77
CA GLY A 131 -7.22 -7.78 4.22
C GLY A 131 -6.17 -8.84 4.45
N ALA A 132 -6.55 -9.87 5.20
CA ALA A 132 -5.73 -11.04 5.49
C ALA A 132 -6.54 -12.32 5.27
N LYS A 133 -5.86 -13.35 4.75
CA LYS A 133 -6.38 -14.71 4.62
C LYS A 133 -5.30 -15.71 5.02
N ASP A 134 -5.68 -16.83 5.62
CA ASP A 134 -4.73 -17.90 5.91
C ASP A 134 -4.64 -18.95 4.79
N SER A 135 -3.65 -19.83 4.90
CA SER A 135 -3.40 -20.96 3.98
C SER A 135 -4.54 -21.97 3.93
N THR A 136 -5.45 -21.98 4.92
CA THR A 136 -6.67 -22.82 4.90
C THR A 136 -7.75 -22.25 3.98
N GLY A 137 -7.51 -21.09 3.39
CA GLY A 137 -8.47 -20.37 2.54
C GLY A 137 -9.45 -19.50 3.34
N LYS A 138 -9.33 -19.45 4.67
CA LYS A 138 -10.21 -18.64 5.50
C LYS A 138 -9.78 -17.18 5.46
N SER A 139 -10.68 -16.31 5.01
CA SER A 139 -10.50 -14.86 5.18
C SER A 139 -10.64 -14.48 6.65
N TRP A 140 -9.67 -13.74 7.17
CA TRP A 140 -9.69 -13.24 8.53
C TRP A 140 -10.55 -11.98 8.61
N PHE A 141 -10.24 -11.01 7.77
CA PHE A 141 -11.01 -9.79 7.58
C PHE A 141 -10.53 -9.03 6.34
N THR A 142 -11.32 -8.04 5.93
CA THR A 142 -10.93 -6.97 5.01
C THR A 142 -11.58 -5.70 5.53
N LYS A 143 -10.78 -4.65 5.75
CA LYS A 143 -11.22 -3.41 6.40
C LYS A 143 -10.57 -2.20 5.73
N ASP A 144 -11.28 -1.08 5.78
CA ASP A 144 -10.75 0.20 5.33
C ASP A 144 -10.05 0.91 6.49
N TYR A 145 -8.82 1.34 6.26
CA TYR A 145 -7.99 2.10 7.20
C TYR A 145 -7.71 3.47 6.62
N SER A 146 -7.89 4.51 7.44
CA SER A 146 -7.81 5.89 7.01
C SER A 146 -6.99 6.75 7.96
N ILE A 147 -6.33 7.77 7.42
CA ILE A 147 -5.70 8.84 8.19
C ILE A 147 -5.86 10.18 7.47
N GLN A 148 -6.09 11.24 8.25
CA GLN A 148 -5.86 12.62 7.82
C GLN A 148 -4.55 13.13 8.42
N THR A 149 -3.66 13.65 7.58
CA THR A 149 -2.39 14.22 8.01
C THR A 149 -2.57 15.65 8.53
N GLY A 150 -2.02 15.87 9.71
CA GLY A 150 -2.00 17.17 10.38
C GLY A 150 -0.87 18.06 9.86
N LEU A 151 -0.86 19.33 10.29
CA LEU A 151 0.15 20.31 9.85
C LEU A 151 1.59 19.85 10.18
N ARG A 152 1.74 19.10 11.27
CA ARG A 152 3.01 18.56 11.77
C ARG A 152 3.47 17.27 11.09
N SER A 153 2.61 16.62 10.31
CA SER A 153 2.95 15.35 9.65
C SER A 153 4.10 15.49 8.64
N TYR A 154 4.39 16.70 8.16
CA TYR A 154 5.47 17.00 7.22
C TYR A 154 6.41 18.12 7.72
N SER A 155 6.36 18.48 9.01
CA SER A 155 7.24 19.53 9.55
C SER A 155 8.68 19.06 9.66
N GLU A 156 9.65 19.97 9.49
CA GLU A 156 11.08 19.63 9.59
C GLU A 156 11.48 19.07 10.95
N SER A 157 10.79 19.47 12.02
CA SER A 157 10.99 19.00 13.39
C SER A 157 10.26 17.69 13.73
N ARG A 158 9.60 17.05 12.75
CA ARG A 158 8.91 15.76 12.98
C ARG A 158 9.92 14.65 13.26
N ASP A 159 9.48 13.64 14.01
CA ASP A 159 10.19 12.37 14.04
C ASP A 159 10.04 11.69 12.66
N ARG A 160 11.12 11.69 11.89
CA ARG A 160 11.15 11.09 10.55
C ARG A 160 11.17 9.56 10.57
N SER A 161 11.37 8.94 11.74
CA SER A 161 11.24 7.48 11.89
C SER A 161 9.78 7.00 11.75
N GLN A 162 8.82 7.91 11.96
CA GLN A 162 7.40 7.65 11.83
C GLN A 162 6.92 8.17 10.48
N ASP A 163 6.32 7.30 9.67
CA ASP A 163 5.72 7.73 8.41
C ASP A 163 4.48 8.62 8.67
N PRO A 164 4.20 9.64 7.83
CA PRO A 164 2.98 10.43 7.92
C PRO A 164 1.68 9.60 7.93
N TYR A 165 1.70 8.40 7.34
CA TYR A 165 0.59 7.45 7.30
C TYR A 165 0.73 6.29 8.29
N GLN A 166 1.69 6.33 9.23
CA GLN A 166 2.01 5.23 10.16
C GLN A 166 0.80 4.63 10.86
N LYS A 167 -0.21 5.46 11.18
CA LYS A 167 -1.46 5.03 11.82
C LYS A 167 -2.13 3.87 11.08
N ILE A 168 -2.22 3.92 9.74
CA ILE A 168 -2.85 2.87 8.94
C ILE A 168 -2.17 1.52 9.20
N PHE A 169 -0.85 1.51 9.20
CA PHE A 169 -0.05 0.30 9.37
C PHE A 169 -0.12 -0.24 10.80
N ASN A 170 -0.10 0.64 11.79
CA ASN A 170 -0.24 0.26 13.20
C ASN A 170 -1.65 -0.26 13.50
N ASP A 171 -2.69 0.40 12.98
CA ASP A 171 -4.09 -0.06 13.13
C ASP A 171 -4.26 -1.46 12.53
N PHE A 172 -3.80 -1.67 11.30
CA PHE A 172 -3.88 -2.98 10.67
C PHE A 172 -3.06 -4.04 11.41
N ALA A 173 -1.83 -3.72 11.83
CA ALA A 173 -0.97 -4.65 12.57
C ALA A 173 -1.61 -5.08 13.90
N ASN A 174 -2.22 -4.14 14.61
CA ASN A 174 -2.93 -4.40 15.86
C ASN A 174 -4.20 -5.23 15.62
N ASP A 175 -5.01 -4.90 14.61
CA ASP A 175 -6.20 -5.68 14.25
C ASP A 175 -5.84 -7.12 13.83
N LEU A 176 -4.76 -7.27 13.05
CA LEU A 176 -4.22 -8.57 12.65
C LEU A 176 -3.78 -9.39 13.87
N ARG A 177 -3.09 -8.77 14.82
CA ARG A 177 -2.70 -9.40 16.08
C ARG A 177 -3.91 -9.80 16.92
N ILE A 178 -4.90 -8.92 17.05
CA ILE A 178 -6.13 -9.21 17.81
C ILE A 178 -6.83 -10.43 17.22
N TYR A 179 -6.99 -10.48 15.89
CA TYR A 179 -7.58 -11.64 15.24
C TYR A 179 -6.76 -12.91 15.48
N ALA A 180 -5.44 -12.87 15.27
CA ALA A 180 -4.57 -14.03 15.50
C ALA A 180 -4.59 -14.51 16.97
N SER A 181 -4.71 -13.60 17.94
CA SER A 181 -4.81 -13.94 19.36
C SER A 181 -6.11 -14.66 19.73
N SER A 182 -7.15 -14.50 18.91
CA SER A 182 -8.42 -15.22 19.07
C SER A 182 -8.35 -16.67 18.57
N LEU A 183 -7.32 -17.02 17.79
CA LEU A 183 -7.09 -18.37 17.30
C LEU A 183 -6.48 -19.24 18.41
N HIS A 184 -6.98 -20.48 18.56
CA HIS A 184 -6.36 -21.45 19.45
C HIS A 184 -5.03 -21.94 18.87
N GLY A 185 -4.06 -22.34 19.70
CA GLY A 185 -2.75 -22.83 19.22
C GLY A 185 -2.84 -24.01 18.24
N SER A 186 -3.88 -24.85 18.36
CA SER A 186 -4.16 -25.92 17.39
C SER A 186 -4.54 -25.40 15.99
N GLN A 187 -5.15 -24.21 15.90
CA GLN A 187 -5.47 -23.57 14.63
C GLN A 187 -4.21 -23.00 13.97
N ASN A 188 -3.29 -22.39 14.73
CA ASN A 188 -2.01 -21.93 14.18
C ASN A 188 -1.22 -23.11 13.58
N ARG A 189 -1.12 -24.21 14.32
CA ARG A 189 -0.48 -25.44 13.83
C ARG A 189 -1.15 -25.95 12.55
N ARG A 190 -2.48 -25.93 12.50
CA ARG A 190 -3.23 -26.34 11.31
C ARG A 190 -2.93 -25.46 10.09
N ILE A 191 -2.77 -24.15 10.28
CA ILE A 191 -2.40 -23.22 9.21
C ILE A 191 -0.99 -23.53 8.70
N GLN A 192 -0.02 -23.78 9.59
CA GLN A 192 1.35 -24.16 9.22
C GLN A 192 1.39 -25.50 8.47
N GLU A 193 0.69 -26.53 8.98
CA GLU A 193 0.56 -27.83 8.32
C GLU A 193 -0.07 -27.69 6.93
N THR A 194 -1.06 -26.81 6.79
CA THR A 194 -1.73 -26.57 5.50
C THR A 194 -0.78 -25.90 4.51
N SER A 195 -0.06 -24.86 4.91
CA SER A 195 0.88 -24.17 4.02
C SER A 195 2.03 -25.10 3.60
N GLU A 196 2.49 -25.97 4.51
CA GLU A 196 3.48 -27.00 4.20
C GLU A 196 2.97 -28.02 3.19
N LEU A 197 1.77 -28.56 3.42
CA LEU A 197 1.19 -29.55 2.54
C LEU A 197 0.91 -28.99 1.13
N LEU A 198 0.44 -27.74 1.06
CA LEU A 198 0.25 -27.04 -0.22
C LEU A 198 1.58 -26.88 -0.97
N PHE A 199 2.68 -26.62 -0.26
CA PHE A 199 4.00 -26.57 -0.87
C PHE A 199 4.43 -27.95 -1.41
N PHE A 200 4.21 -29.02 -0.64
CA PHE A 200 4.53 -30.38 -1.08
C PHE A 200 3.70 -30.79 -2.31
N ALA A 201 2.42 -30.43 -2.35
CA ALA A 201 1.55 -30.68 -3.48
C ALA A 201 1.93 -29.86 -4.71
N ASP A 202 2.38 -28.62 -4.56
CA ASP A 202 2.89 -27.87 -5.71
C ASP A 202 4.19 -28.47 -6.27
N MET A 203 5.02 -29.06 -5.42
CA MET A 203 6.28 -29.69 -5.80
C MET A 203 6.09 -31.10 -6.40
N ILE A 204 5.21 -31.92 -5.82
CA ILE A 204 4.91 -33.30 -6.26
C ILE A 204 3.39 -33.53 -6.23
N PRO A 205 2.66 -33.01 -7.24
CA PRO A 205 1.21 -33.10 -7.28
C PRO A 205 0.69 -34.54 -7.21
N SER A 206 1.35 -35.45 -7.93
CA SER A 206 0.98 -36.87 -8.03
C SER A 206 0.96 -37.64 -6.71
N VAL A 207 1.56 -37.10 -5.65
CA VAL A 207 1.60 -37.73 -4.32
C VAL A 207 0.71 -36.99 -3.34
N TYR A 208 0.80 -35.66 -3.29
CA TYR A 208 0.24 -34.87 -2.20
C TYR A 208 -1.08 -34.16 -2.52
N GLU A 209 -1.55 -34.13 -3.78
CA GLU A 209 -2.88 -33.55 -4.09
C GLU A 209 -4.00 -34.29 -3.33
N ASP A 210 -3.89 -35.61 -3.17
CA ASP A 210 -4.88 -36.42 -2.45
C ASP A 210 -4.81 -36.27 -0.91
N TYR A 211 -3.87 -35.48 -0.38
CA TYR A 211 -3.70 -35.30 1.07
C TYR A 211 -4.60 -34.20 1.63
N PHE A 212 -5.19 -33.38 0.77
CA PHE A 212 -6.16 -32.36 1.15
C PHE A 212 -7.31 -32.33 0.14
N SER A 213 -8.45 -31.81 0.59
CA SER A 213 -9.54 -31.44 -0.31
C SER A 213 -9.63 -29.93 -0.41
N LYS A 214 -9.90 -29.41 -1.61
CA LYS A 214 -10.19 -28.00 -1.86
C LYS A 214 -11.65 -27.83 -2.24
N ASP A 215 -12.41 -27.06 -1.45
CA ASP A 215 -13.79 -26.68 -1.73
C ASP A 215 -13.96 -25.16 -1.59
N ASN A 216 -14.39 -24.46 -2.64
CA ASN A 216 -14.58 -22.99 -2.65
C ASN A 216 -13.41 -22.22 -2.00
N ASP A 217 -12.18 -22.54 -2.40
CA ASP A 217 -10.90 -22.06 -1.84
C ASP A 217 -10.56 -22.49 -0.41
N GLN A 218 -11.45 -23.16 0.30
CA GLN A 218 -11.18 -23.74 1.61
C GLN A 218 -10.41 -25.06 1.50
N ILE A 219 -9.31 -25.17 2.23
CA ILE A 219 -8.43 -26.33 2.26
C ILE A 219 -8.69 -27.13 3.54
N THR A 220 -9.01 -28.41 3.38
CA THR A 220 -9.14 -29.35 4.50
C THR A 220 -8.12 -30.48 4.33
N ILE A 221 -7.15 -30.58 5.24
CA ILE A 221 -6.21 -31.70 5.24
C ILE A 221 -6.95 -32.99 5.61
N LEU A 222 -6.83 -33.99 4.77
CA LEU A 222 -7.36 -35.34 4.94
C LEU A 222 -6.36 -36.24 5.68
N ARG A 223 -5.06 -36.07 5.39
CA ARG A 223 -3.95 -36.77 6.05
C ARG A 223 -2.67 -35.96 6.00
N LEU A 224 -1.78 -36.19 6.95
CA LEU A 224 -0.43 -35.64 6.95
C LEU A 224 0.58 -36.74 6.58
N PRO A 225 1.66 -36.41 5.87
CA PRO A 225 2.74 -37.35 5.65
C PRO A 225 3.51 -37.59 6.96
N ALA A 226 4.23 -38.72 7.04
CA ALA A 226 5.01 -39.04 8.22
C ALA A 226 6.20 -38.07 8.37
N GLU A 227 6.41 -37.52 9.56
CA GLU A 227 7.47 -36.52 9.80
C GLU A 227 8.89 -37.06 9.53
N ASN A 228 9.09 -38.36 9.70
CA ASN A 228 10.35 -39.06 9.48
C ASN A 228 10.52 -39.60 8.04
N ASP A 229 9.60 -39.28 7.13
CA ASP A 229 9.73 -39.66 5.72
C ASP A 229 10.91 -38.89 5.08
N PRO A 230 11.89 -39.59 4.47
CA PRO A 230 13.00 -38.94 3.76
C PRO A 230 12.55 -37.95 2.68
N MET A 231 11.42 -38.20 2.00
CA MET A 231 10.86 -37.29 1.00
C MET A 231 10.34 -36.00 1.64
N VAL A 232 9.69 -36.09 2.81
CA VAL A 232 9.24 -34.91 3.56
C VAL A 232 10.43 -34.06 3.98
N GLN A 233 11.49 -34.68 4.52
CA GLN A 233 12.70 -33.96 4.91
C GLN A 233 13.38 -33.25 3.74
N ARG A 234 13.42 -33.91 2.57
CA ARG A 234 13.92 -33.30 1.32
C ARG A 234 13.06 -32.10 0.91
N LEU A 235 11.74 -32.24 0.87
CA LEU A 235 10.82 -31.17 0.47
C LEU A 235 10.88 -29.98 1.43
N LYS A 236 11.02 -30.21 2.74
CA LYS A 236 11.30 -29.16 3.73
C LYS A 236 12.59 -28.40 3.37
N GLY A 237 13.66 -29.11 3.03
CA GLY A 237 14.89 -28.48 2.57
C GLY A 237 14.74 -27.67 1.26
N ILE A 238 13.87 -28.09 0.34
CA ILE A 238 13.56 -27.31 -0.87
C ILE A 238 12.77 -26.05 -0.50
N ARG A 239 11.81 -26.17 0.43
CA ARG A 239 11.03 -25.04 0.95
C ARG A 239 11.91 -23.96 1.60
N GLU A 240 12.91 -24.37 2.39
CA GLU A 240 13.87 -23.40 2.97
C GLU A 240 14.68 -22.67 1.89
N ARG A 241 15.10 -23.37 0.83
CA ARG A 241 15.79 -22.73 -0.30
C ARG A 241 14.87 -21.77 -1.05
N ASP A 242 13.60 -22.13 -1.25
CA ASP A 242 12.60 -21.23 -1.83
C ASP A 242 12.42 -19.95 -0.99
N ARG A 243 12.39 -20.07 0.34
CA ARG A 243 12.34 -18.92 1.26
C ARG A 243 13.54 -18.00 1.11
N LEU A 244 14.75 -18.54 0.96
CA LEU A 244 15.96 -17.74 0.72
C LEU A 244 15.92 -16.95 -0.59
N VAL A 245 15.27 -17.49 -1.64
CA VAL A 245 15.05 -16.75 -2.89
C VAL A 245 14.12 -15.56 -2.65
N ILE A 246 13.04 -15.77 -1.90
CA ILE A 246 12.11 -14.68 -1.54
C ILE A 246 12.83 -13.63 -0.67
N ASP A 247 13.73 -14.04 0.21
CA ASP A 247 14.57 -13.11 1.00
C ASP A 247 15.44 -12.23 0.11
N SER A 248 16.10 -12.81 -0.90
CA SER A 248 16.86 -12.04 -1.90
C SER A 248 15.96 -11.07 -2.67
N ILE A 249 14.75 -11.49 -3.06
CA ILE A 249 13.76 -10.58 -3.67
C ILE A 249 13.38 -9.42 -2.72
N ASN A 250 13.29 -9.68 -1.41
CA ASN A 250 12.96 -8.66 -0.41
C ASN A 250 14.08 -7.63 -0.23
N GLU A 251 15.33 -7.96 -0.54
CA GLU A 251 16.43 -6.97 -0.60
C GLU A 251 16.18 -5.94 -1.71
N HIS A 252 15.61 -6.34 -2.85
CA HIS A 252 15.21 -5.40 -3.91
C HIS A 252 14.10 -4.47 -3.45
N TYR A 253 13.07 -5.00 -2.79
CA TYR A 253 12.02 -4.19 -2.20
C TYR A 253 12.56 -3.23 -1.14
N ALA A 254 13.55 -3.65 -0.35
CA ALA A 254 14.23 -2.79 0.63
C ALA A 254 14.93 -1.61 -0.05
N ASN A 255 15.76 -1.90 -1.06
CA ASN A 255 16.48 -0.87 -1.82
C ASN A 255 15.54 0.13 -2.46
N TYR A 256 14.43 -0.34 -3.04
CA TYR A 256 13.37 0.52 -3.57
C TYR A 256 12.76 1.41 -2.49
N TYR A 257 12.29 0.79 -1.40
CA TYR A 257 11.64 1.47 -0.28
C TYR A 257 12.51 2.59 0.29
N TYR A 258 13.78 2.30 0.58
CA TYR A 258 14.71 3.31 1.10
C TYR A 258 15.10 4.36 0.05
N GLY A 259 15.23 3.95 -1.22
CA GLY A 259 15.57 4.85 -2.33
C GLY A 259 14.50 5.90 -2.58
N ILE A 260 13.21 5.52 -2.58
CA ILE A 260 12.13 6.48 -2.87
C ILE A 260 11.63 7.24 -1.64
N ALA A 261 12.04 6.87 -0.42
CA ALA A 261 11.48 7.43 0.82
C ALA A 261 11.51 8.97 0.87
N LEU A 262 12.67 9.58 0.54
CA LEU A 262 12.84 11.03 0.52
C LEU A 262 12.05 11.73 -0.59
N PRO A 263 12.18 11.37 -1.89
CA PRO A 263 11.42 12.03 -2.93
C PRO A 263 9.90 11.80 -2.77
N TYR A 264 9.48 10.66 -2.23
CA TYR A 264 8.08 10.37 -1.95
C TYR A 264 7.53 11.21 -0.77
N GLU A 265 8.30 11.41 0.29
CA GLU A 265 7.93 12.39 1.34
C GLU A 265 7.77 13.79 0.76
N GLY A 266 8.72 14.22 -0.09
CA GLY A 266 8.66 15.51 -0.79
C GLY A 266 7.40 15.65 -1.65
N TRP A 267 7.06 14.60 -2.41
CA TRP A 267 5.83 14.56 -3.20
C TRP A 267 4.58 14.68 -2.32
N ARG A 268 4.46 13.87 -1.25
CA ARG A 268 3.29 13.90 -0.35
C ARG A 268 3.10 15.25 0.32
N ARG A 269 4.19 15.89 0.76
CA ARG A 269 4.13 17.23 1.34
C ARG A 269 3.56 18.25 0.35
N ARG A 270 4.05 18.24 -0.89
CA ARG A 270 3.56 19.15 -1.95
C ARG A 270 2.11 18.81 -2.32
N ALA A 271 1.77 17.53 -2.47
CA ALA A 271 0.40 17.11 -2.76
C ALA A 271 -0.59 17.63 -1.71
N ARG A 272 -0.21 17.56 -0.42
CA ARG A 272 -0.99 18.10 0.69
C ARG A 272 -1.18 19.62 0.61
N GLU A 273 -0.11 20.38 0.38
CA GLU A 273 -0.19 21.86 0.25
C GLU A 273 -1.24 22.24 -0.80
N ASN A 274 -1.22 21.56 -1.95
CA ASN A 274 -2.21 21.78 -3.01
C ASN A 274 -3.63 21.36 -2.62
N GLN A 275 -3.79 20.24 -1.91
CA GLN A 275 -5.13 19.78 -1.51
C GLN A 275 -5.80 20.74 -0.53
N ILE A 276 -5.02 21.33 0.38
CA ILE A 276 -5.47 22.38 1.30
C ILE A 276 -5.88 23.63 0.50
N ASP A 277 -5.06 24.08 -0.46
CA ASP A 277 -5.37 25.25 -1.30
C ASP A 277 -6.65 25.03 -2.11
N ILE A 278 -6.84 23.84 -2.71
CA ILE A 278 -8.07 23.48 -3.44
C ILE A 278 -9.29 23.49 -2.51
N ARG A 279 -9.16 22.98 -1.28
CA ARG A 279 -10.25 22.97 -0.30
C ARG A 279 -10.62 24.40 0.12
N ASP A 280 -9.64 25.22 0.43
CA ASP A 280 -9.85 26.56 0.94
C ASP A 280 -10.40 27.49 -0.16
N THR A 281 -9.94 27.33 -1.41
CA THR A 281 -10.53 28.00 -2.58
C THR A 281 -11.97 27.56 -2.85
N LYS A 282 -12.29 26.25 -2.77
CA LYS A 282 -13.67 25.74 -2.90
C LYS A 282 -14.60 26.26 -1.80
N ARG A 283 -14.13 26.29 -0.54
CA ARG A 283 -14.87 26.86 0.59
C ARG A 283 -15.13 28.36 0.37
N ALA A 284 -14.11 29.12 0.00
CA ALA A 284 -14.23 30.53 -0.32
C ALA A 284 -15.20 30.78 -1.49
N ALA A 285 -15.15 29.96 -2.54
CA ALA A 285 -16.07 30.03 -3.67
C ALA A 285 -17.52 29.70 -3.28
N SER A 286 -17.73 28.69 -2.43
CA SER A 286 -19.06 28.29 -1.95
C SER A 286 -19.67 29.36 -1.05
N ILE A 287 -18.89 29.95 -0.13
CA ILE A 287 -19.31 31.08 0.70
C ILE A 287 -19.64 32.30 -0.18
N ARG A 288 -18.81 32.61 -1.18
CA ARG A 288 -19.08 33.70 -2.15
C ARG A 288 -20.34 33.45 -2.97
N ALA A 289 -20.60 32.22 -3.40
CA ALA A 289 -21.82 31.84 -4.11
C ALA A 289 -23.07 32.03 -3.22
N LEU A 290 -23.00 31.64 -1.95
CA LEU A 290 -24.09 31.77 -1.00
C LEU A 290 -24.40 33.26 -0.70
N ILE A 291 -23.37 34.09 -0.53
CA ILE A 291 -23.52 35.55 -0.44
C ILE A 291 -24.13 36.12 -1.73
N GLY A 292 -23.69 35.63 -2.90
CA GLY A 292 -24.25 36.02 -4.19
C GLY A 292 -25.74 35.69 -4.36
N VAL A 293 -26.20 34.58 -3.79
CA VAL A 293 -27.62 34.18 -3.76
C VAL A 293 -28.44 35.01 -2.75
N ALA A 294 -27.85 35.41 -1.62
CA ALA A 294 -28.53 36.31 -0.68
C ALA A 294 -28.82 37.70 -1.28
N VAL A 295 -27.95 38.19 -2.19
CA VAL A 295 -28.16 39.45 -2.92
C VAL A 295 -29.29 39.35 -3.95
N THR A 296 -29.55 38.17 -4.54
CA THR A 296 -30.63 37.99 -5.51
C THR A 296 -31.99 37.74 -4.83
N ALA A 297 -32.03 37.08 -3.67
CA ALA A 297 -33.28 36.85 -2.94
C ALA A 297 -33.88 38.14 -2.30
N GLY A 298 -33.05 39.13 -1.98
CA GLY A 298 -33.51 40.46 -1.51
C GLY A 298 -34.08 41.38 -2.58
N SER A 299 -34.11 40.96 -3.86
CA SER A 299 -34.46 41.82 -4.99
C SER A 299 -35.86 41.61 -5.59
N ILE A 300 -36.61 40.62 -5.10
CA ILE A 300 -37.92 40.25 -5.64
C ILE A 300 -39.05 41.00 -4.92
N ASN A 301 -38.96 42.34 -4.85
CA ASN A 301 -40.10 43.24 -4.61
C ASN A 301 -39.62 44.69 -4.79
N MET A 302 -39.23 45.06 -6.01
CA MET A 302 -39.09 46.46 -6.40
C MET A 302 -39.81 46.69 -7.73
N ASN A 303 -40.97 47.34 -7.64
CA ASN A 303 -41.75 47.82 -8.78
C ASN A 303 -40.85 48.59 -9.74
N THR A 304 -40.73 48.07 -10.96
CA THR A 304 -39.97 48.71 -12.04
C THR A 304 -40.88 49.70 -12.77
N SER A 305 -40.81 50.98 -12.38
CA SER A 305 -41.25 52.09 -13.22
C SER A 305 -40.12 53.10 -13.34
N ASP A 306 -39.63 53.23 -14.58
CA ASP A 306 -38.74 54.24 -15.17
C ASP A 306 -37.78 55.06 -14.29
N THR A 307 -36.47 54.91 -14.57
CA THR A 307 -35.55 56.02 -14.91
C THR A 307 -34.13 55.48 -15.17
N SER A 308 -33.43 56.12 -16.10
CA SER A 308 -32.14 55.75 -16.73
C SER A 308 -30.90 55.72 -15.82
N ARG A 309 -31.06 55.60 -14.50
CA ARG A 309 -29.98 55.51 -13.50
C ARG A 309 -29.72 54.09 -12.97
N SER A 310 -30.69 53.18 -13.06
CA SER A 310 -30.60 51.82 -12.49
C SER A 310 -29.68 50.86 -13.28
N ARG A 311 -29.49 51.08 -14.59
CA ARG A 311 -28.61 50.22 -15.42
C ARG A 311 -27.12 50.38 -15.11
N ARG A 312 -26.67 51.52 -14.56
CA ARG A 312 -25.26 51.71 -14.17
C ARG A 312 -24.91 51.01 -12.85
N ASN A 313 -25.83 50.97 -11.91
CA ASN A 313 -25.64 50.28 -10.63
C ASN A 313 -25.79 48.76 -10.77
N MET A 314 -26.65 48.31 -11.68
CA MET A 314 -26.72 46.89 -12.07
C MET A 314 -25.42 46.44 -12.74
N LYS A 315 -24.81 47.25 -13.62
CA LYS A 315 -23.50 46.94 -14.22
C LYS A 315 -22.34 46.89 -13.21
N ALA A 316 -22.44 47.57 -12.07
CA ALA A 316 -21.45 47.50 -11.00
C ALA A 316 -21.61 46.22 -10.16
N ALA A 317 -22.85 45.85 -9.82
CA ALA A 317 -23.15 44.60 -9.12
C ALA A 317 -22.91 43.35 -10.00
N THR A 318 -23.13 43.43 -11.32
CA THR A 318 -22.79 42.34 -12.26
C THR A 318 -21.30 42.28 -12.59
N ARG A 319 -20.52 43.36 -12.38
CA ARG A 319 -19.05 43.34 -12.50
C ARG A 319 -18.35 42.69 -11.31
N SER A 320 -18.88 42.82 -10.09
CA SER A 320 -18.34 42.14 -8.91
C SER A 320 -18.76 40.67 -8.82
N VAL A 321 -19.80 40.26 -9.55
CA VAL A 321 -20.29 38.87 -9.65
C VAL A 321 -20.04 38.28 -11.05
N GLY A 322 -19.15 38.91 -11.82
CA GLY A 322 -18.74 38.44 -13.13
C GLY A 322 -17.86 37.21 -13.00
N ILE A 323 -18.47 36.02 -13.17
CA ILE A 323 -17.92 34.81 -13.79
C ILE A 323 -16.37 34.75 -13.81
N ASP A 324 -15.75 34.60 -12.64
CA ASP A 324 -14.36 34.15 -12.49
C ASP A 324 -14.39 32.62 -12.25
N ARG A 325 -15.05 31.89 -13.15
CA ARG A 325 -15.41 30.46 -12.94
C ARG A 325 -14.46 29.43 -13.56
N GLY A 326 -13.38 29.84 -14.22
CA GLY A 326 -12.50 28.88 -14.92
C GLY A 326 -11.00 29.07 -14.75
N ILE A 327 -10.51 30.23 -14.29
CA ILE A 327 -9.10 30.58 -14.47
C ILE A 327 -8.24 30.25 -13.22
N ARG A 328 -8.76 30.43 -12.00
CA ARG A 328 -7.97 30.16 -10.78
C ARG A 328 -7.69 28.67 -10.54
N THR A 329 -8.65 27.79 -10.80
CA THR A 329 -8.45 26.33 -10.68
C THR A 329 -7.45 25.77 -11.71
N ILE A 330 -7.27 26.46 -12.84
CA ILE A 330 -6.29 26.07 -13.87
C ILE A 330 -4.89 26.60 -13.50
N ILE A 331 -4.78 27.79 -12.90
CA ILE A 331 -3.49 28.38 -12.50
C ILE A 331 -2.82 27.57 -11.38
N ASP A 332 -3.56 27.11 -10.37
CA ASP A 332 -3.01 26.35 -9.24
C ASP A 332 -2.55 24.94 -9.69
N ALA A 333 -3.28 24.30 -10.63
CA ALA A 333 -2.89 23.02 -11.22
C ALA A 333 -1.58 23.12 -12.06
N TRP A 334 -1.33 24.26 -12.70
CA TRP A 334 -0.10 24.50 -13.46
C TRP A 334 1.13 24.72 -12.56
N GLN A 335 0.99 25.44 -11.44
CA GLN A 335 2.08 25.62 -10.47
C GLN A 335 2.44 24.32 -9.71
N LEU A 336 1.45 23.48 -9.45
CA LEU A 336 1.63 22.11 -8.96
C LEU A 336 2.42 21.23 -9.95
N ARG A 337 2.14 21.37 -11.26
CA ARG A 337 2.81 20.61 -12.32
C ARG A 337 4.30 20.89 -12.35
N GLU A 338 4.71 22.15 -12.19
CA GLU A 338 6.12 22.55 -12.26
C GLU A 338 6.89 22.18 -10.98
N SER A 339 6.29 22.37 -9.81
CA SER A 339 6.92 22.09 -8.51
C SER A 339 7.02 20.59 -8.16
N THR A 340 6.07 19.75 -8.58
CA THR A 340 6.11 18.29 -8.32
C THR A 340 6.78 17.47 -9.41
N ARG A 341 7.08 18.07 -10.58
CA ARG A 341 7.71 17.37 -11.69
C ARG A 341 9.05 16.77 -11.30
N SER A 342 9.86 17.49 -10.52
CA SER A 342 11.17 16.98 -10.09
C SER A 342 11.03 15.72 -9.24
N TYR A 343 10.14 15.72 -8.24
CA TYR A 343 9.88 14.52 -7.42
C TYR A 343 9.28 13.37 -8.23
N ARG A 344 8.33 13.66 -9.12
CA ARG A 344 7.73 12.65 -10.01
C ARG A 344 8.77 12.03 -10.94
N ASN A 345 9.68 12.83 -11.49
CA ASN A 345 10.77 12.33 -12.32
C ASN A 345 11.73 11.44 -11.50
N GLN A 346 12.10 11.84 -10.28
CA GLN A 346 12.97 11.03 -9.41
C GLN A 346 12.30 9.71 -9.01
N ILE A 347 11.02 9.74 -8.63
CA ILE A 347 10.24 8.54 -8.30
C ILE A 347 10.06 7.66 -9.55
N GLY A 348 9.81 8.27 -10.71
CA GLY A 348 9.70 7.60 -12.00
C GLY A 348 11.00 6.87 -12.36
N GLU A 349 12.13 7.57 -12.32
CA GLU A 349 13.46 7.01 -12.59
C GLU A 349 13.81 5.84 -11.65
N LEU A 350 13.53 5.97 -10.35
CA LEU A 350 13.72 4.90 -9.37
C LEU A 350 12.74 3.73 -9.55
N SER A 351 11.54 3.99 -10.08
CA SER A 351 10.56 2.94 -10.38
C SER A 351 10.90 2.23 -11.68
N GLU A 352 11.39 2.96 -12.68
CA GLU A 352 11.93 2.39 -13.92
C GLU A 352 13.16 1.54 -13.63
N SER A 353 14.09 2.00 -12.77
CA SER A 353 15.24 1.19 -12.40
C SER A 353 14.84 -0.08 -11.64
N PHE A 354 13.87 -0.01 -10.73
CA PHE A 354 13.32 -1.20 -10.07
C PHE A 354 12.68 -2.19 -11.07
N ILE A 355 11.92 -1.68 -12.05
CA ILE A 355 11.25 -2.52 -13.06
C ILE A 355 12.24 -3.10 -14.06
N ALA A 356 13.21 -2.30 -14.51
CA ALA A 356 14.19 -2.68 -15.52
C ALA A 356 15.33 -3.55 -14.95
N GLU A 357 15.58 -3.46 -13.65
CA GLU A 357 16.79 -3.99 -13.03
C GLU A 357 16.51 -4.50 -11.61
N ALA A 358 15.65 -5.52 -11.45
CA ALA A 358 15.85 -6.42 -10.33
C ALA A 358 17.20 -7.12 -10.57
N ALA A 359 18.14 -7.04 -9.62
CA ALA A 359 19.51 -7.49 -9.85
C ALA A 359 19.49 -8.94 -10.32
N PRO A 360 20.32 -9.32 -11.32
CA PRO A 360 20.27 -10.67 -11.84
C PRO A 360 20.57 -11.69 -10.74
N MET A 361 19.59 -12.54 -10.44
CA MET A 361 19.79 -13.61 -9.47
C MET A 361 20.60 -14.72 -10.13
N VAL A 362 21.78 -15.02 -9.58
CA VAL A 362 22.59 -16.16 -10.01
C VAL A 362 22.30 -17.34 -9.09
N ILE A 363 21.77 -18.40 -9.68
CA ILE A 363 21.40 -19.63 -8.98
C ILE A 363 22.33 -20.72 -9.49
N GLU A 364 22.95 -21.44 -8.56
CA GLU A 364 23.72 -22.64 -8.90
C GLU A 364 22.80 -23.86 -8.81
N VAL A 365 22.60 -24.54 -9.94
CA VAL A 365 21.81 -25.76 -10.04
C VAL A 365 22.70 -26.83 -10.66
N GLU A 366 22.96 -27.92 -9.93
CA GLU A 366 23.77 -29.06 -10.42
C GLU A 366 25.17 -28.65 -10.95
N GLY A 367 25.79 -27.63 -10.35
CA GLY A 367 27.10 -27.11 -10.78
C GLY A 367 27.07 -26.20 -12.00
N GLN A 368 25.88 -25.81 -12.49
CA GLN A 368 25.69 -24.80 -13.53
C GLN A 368 25.05 -23.53 -12.96
N SER A 369 25.74 -22.40 -13.12
CA SER A 369 25.17 -21.09 -12.78
C SER A 369 24.15 -20.67 -13.83
N ARG A 370 22.88 -20.54 -13.42
CA ARG A 370 21.80 -19.95 -14.23
C ARG A 370 21.49 -18.55 -13.71
N ARG A 371 21.35 -17.59 -14.63
CA ARG A 371 21.00 -16.20 -14.31
C ARG A 371 19.53 -15.97 -14.62
N LEU A 372 18.76 -15.56 -13.61
CA LEU A 372 17.39 -15.08 -13.78
C LEU A 372 17.41 -13.55 -13.94
N ILE A 373 16.62 -13.05 -14.88
CA ILE A 373 16.55 -11.63 -15.26
C ILE A 373 15.08 -11.30 -15.50
N GLY A 374 14.67 -10.07 -15.19
CA GLY A 374 13.29 -9.61 -15.32
C GLY A 374 12.79 -9.03 -14.00
N THR A 375 11.48 -8.81 -13.87
CA THR A 375 10.87 -8.33 -12.63
C THR A 375 10.96 -9.38 -11.52
N ALA A 376 10.77 -8.97 -10.26
CA ALA A 376 10.75 -9.89 -9.12
C ALA A 376 9.77 -11.07 -9.32
N GLU A 377 8.61 -10.82 -9.92
CA GLU A 377 7.61 -11.84 -10.25
C GLU A 377 8.14 -12.81 -11.31
N SER A 378 8.69 -12.29 -12.41
CA SER A 378 9.23 -13.12 -13.48
C SER A 378 10.44 -13.95 -13.03
N GLN A 379 11.30 -13.38 -12.17
CA GLN A 379 12.40 -14.11 -11.56
C GLN A 379 11.89 -15.22 -10.64
N TYR A 380 10.88 -14.95 -9.81
CA TYR A 380 10.30 -15.97 -8.93
C TYR A 380 9.60 -17.08 -9.72
N GLU A 381 8.80 -16.75 -10.73
CA GLU A 381 8.17 -17.74 -11.63
C GLU A 381 9.22 -18.62 -12.33
N GLY A 382 10.29 -18.00 -12.84
CA GLY A 382 11.41 -18.71 -13.45
C GLY A 382 12.10 -19.68 -12.48
N TRP A 383 12.32 -19.24 -11.24
CA TRP A 383 12.85 -20.08 -10.16
C TRP A 383 11.91 -21.25 -9.84
N ARG A 384 10.60 -21.00 -9.69
CA ARG A 384 9.61 -22.05 -9.40
C ARG A 384 9.53 -23.09 -10.51
N LYS A 385 9.67 -22.66 -11.77
CA LYS A 385 9.76 -23.58 -12.91
C LYS A 385 11.00 -24.48 -12.82
N ILE A 386 12.16 -23.90 -12.52
CA ILE A 386 13.42 -24.66 -12.35
C ILE A 386 13.30 -25.66 -11.20
N LEU A 387 12.75 -25.26 -10.06
CA LEU A 387 12.53 -26.17 -8.92
C LEU A 387 11.66 -27.37 -9.29
N LYS A 388 10.57 -27.12 -10.03
CA LYS A 388 9.67 -28.18 -10.51
C LYS A 388 10.38 -29.11 -11.50
N GLU A 389 11.17 -28.57 -12.41
CA GLU A 389 11.96 -29.37 -13.38
C GLU A 389 12.97 -30.29 -12.68
N ILE A 390 13.77 -29.75 -11.74
CA ILE A 390 14.75 -30.54 -10.96
C ILE A 390 14.03 -31.67 -10.22
N ASN A 391 12.93 -31.35 -9.53
CA ASN A 391 12.22 -32.33 -8.73
C ASN A 391 11.57 -33.43 -9.60
N GLN A 392 11.04 -33.08 -10.78
CA GLN A 392 10.50 -34.06 -11.73
C GLN A 392 11.57 -35.00 -12.26
N LEU A 393 12.75 -34.49 -12.63
CA LEU A 393 13.87 -35.30 -13.11
C LEU A 393 14.36 -36.27 -12.03
N GLU A 394 14.54 -35.78 -10.81
CA GLU A 394 15.00 -36.60 -9.68
C GLU A 394 13.98 -37.67 -9.27
N ASN A 395 12.68 -37.41 -9.43
CA ASN A 395 11.63 -38.40 -9.11
C ASN A 395 11.34 -39.37 -10.26
N GLN A 396 11.79 -39.08 -11.49
CA GLN A 396 11.72 -39.97 -12.65
C GLN A 396 12.89 -40.95 -12.72
N MET A 397 14.02 -40.67 -12.06
CA MET A 397 15.09 -41.65 -11.91
C MET A 397 14.65 -42.70 -10.87
N PRO A 398 14.40 -43.97 -11.28
CA PRO A 398 14.24 -45.03 -10.30
C PRO A 398 15.55 -45.12 -9.54
N SER A 399 15.49 -45.32 -8.23
CA SER A 399 16.64 -45.71 -7.43
C SER A 399 17.25 -46.99 -8.03
N GLU A 400 18.20 -46.85 -8.95
CA GLU A 400 19.22 -47.88 -9.15
C GLU A 400 20.02 -47.89 -7.86
N SER A 401 19.55 -48.71 -6.94
CA SER A 401 20.33 -49.19 -5.83
C SER A 401 21.62 -49.74 -6.41
N MET A 402 22.71 -48.98 -6.31
CA MET A 402 24.06 -49.52 -6.34
C MET A 402 24.23 -50.41 -5.10
N VAL A 403 23.58 -51.58 -5.12
CA VAL A 403 23.99 -52.71 -4.32
C VAL A 403 25.27 -53.20 -4.98
N GLY A 404 26.41 -52.72 -4.49
CA GLY A 404 27.70 -53.26 -4.82
C GLY A 404 27.69 -54.76 -4.58
N VAL A 405 27.77 -55.54 -5.66
CA VAL A 405 28.01 -56.98 -5.59
C VAL A 405 29.38 -57.17 -4.89
N PRO A 406 29.48 -57.92 -3.79
CA PRO A 406 30.78 -58.17 -3.18
C PRO A 406 31.62 -58.99 -4.17
N GLN A 407 32.74 -58.42 -4.63
CA GLN A 407 33.75 -59.17 -5.37
C GLN A 407 34.28 -60.29 -4.47
N ARG A 408 33.93 -61.54 -4.80
CA ARG A 408 34.64 -62.72 -4.29
C ARG A 408 36.07 -62.65 -4.81
N SER A 409 37.03 -62.43 -3.90
CA SER A 409 38.45 -62.63 -4.18
C SER A 409 38.72 -64.12 -4.43
N SER A 410 38.96 -64.48 -5.68
CA SER A 410 39.61 -65.74 -6.04
C SER A 410 41.10 -65.62 -5.71
N ASN A 411 41.51 -66.23 -4.60
CA ASN A 411 42.92 -66.52 -4.33
C ASN A 411 43.39 -67.60 -5.31
N GLU A 412 44.04 -67.18 -6.40
CA GLU A 412 44.98 -68.05 -7.11
C GLU A 412 46.37 -67.88 -6.46
N VAL A 413 46.79 -68.94 -5.78
CA VAL A 413 48.15 -69.13 -5.28
C VAL A 413 49.00 -69.63 -6.44
N LEU A 414 50.02 -68.88 -6.83
CA LEU A 414 51.18 -69.37 -7.59
C LEU A 414 52.44 -68.58 -7.19
N ASN A 415 53.07 -68.99 -6.09
CA ASN A 415 54.44 -69.51 -6.02
C ASN A 415 54.84 -69.82 -4.58
#